data_AF-A0A1W6YVY2-F1
#
_entry.id   AF-A0A1W6YVY2-F1
#
_cell.length_a   1.000
_cell.length_b   1.000
_cell.length_c   1.000
_cell.angle_alpha   90.00
_cell.angle_beta   90.00
_cell.angle_gamma   90.00
#
_symmetry.space_group_name_H-M   'P 1'
#
loop_
_entity.id
_entity.type
_entity.pdbx_description
1 polymer ?
#
loop_
_entity_poly.entity_id
_entity_poly.type
_entity_poly.pdbx_seq_one_letter_code
_entity_poly.pdbx_strand_id
1 'polypeptide(L)'
;MYVSTDKVVAIIVDGTVSGSHGGAYANHWVAKVITIAHQLDSLAPNDFIAAMRLAHKELHNGVYVLETAAYAVLALNRAACSAWAINCGDCRVGQITATNEGRWLTPVHTAANALGECFSREHAVMDARHILTRRLRAQRFDIPEVTWLDWNDAGPWVLATDGYWIDHLLLNRQLDDLEDDASVLSLGLPLTHITQHTDCSNFLTTFV
;
A
#
# COMPACT_ATOMS: atom_id res chain seq x y z
N MET A 1 9.65 2.30 -3.12
CA MET A 1 10.40 1.08 -2.82
C MET A 1 11.85 1.40 -2.47
N TYR A 2 12.32 0.83 -1.37
CA TYR A 2 13.71 0.77 -0.92
C TYR A 2 14.10 -0.70 -0.80
N VAL A 3 15.26 -1.06 -1.34
CA VAL A 3 15.83 -2.41 -1.29
C VAL A 3 17.29 -2.28 -0.88
N SER A 4 17.68 -2.98 0.18
CA SER A 4 19.06 -3.22 0.55
C SER A 4 19.29 -4.71 0.80
N THR A 5 20.53 -5.07 1.15
CA THR A 5 20.92 -6.45 1.46
C THR A 5 20.03 -7.10 2.51
N ASP A 6 19.65 -6.35 3.55
CA ASP A 6 18.94 -6.89 4.72
C ASP A 6 17.47 -6.46 4.79
N LYS A 7 17.09 -5.35 4.13
CA LYS A 7 15.79 -4.72 4.32
C LYS A 7 15.13 -4.37 2.99
N VAL A 8 13.82 -4.54 2.95
CA VAL A 8 13.01 -4.16 1.80
C VAL A 8 11.78 -3.43 2.31
N VAL A 9 11.51 -2.28 1.74
CA VAL A 9 10.31 -1.49 2.01
C VAL A 9 9.67 -1.17 0.68
N ALA A 10 8.55 -1.81 0.36
CA ALA A 10 7.74 -1.47 -0.78
C ALA A 10 6.51 -0.72 -0.31
N ILE A 11 6.14 0.34 -1.05
CA ILE A 11 4.99 1.19 -0.73
C ILE A 11 4.25 1.41 -2.03
N ILE A 12 2.93 1.19 -2.00
CA ILE A 12 1.99 1.64 -3.03
C ILE A 12 1.07 2.67 -2.38
N VAL A 13 0.77 3.74 -3.11
CA VAL A 13 -0.13 4.80 -2.67
C VAL A 13 -1.10 5.07 -3.79
N ASP A 14 -2.36 5.24 -3.42
CA ASP A 14 -3.46 5.53 -4.31
C ASP A 14 -4.10 6.86 -3.89
N GLY A 15 -3.99 7.87 -4.74
CA GLY A 15 -4.42 9.23 -4.45
C GLY A 15 -5.88 9.45 -4.82
N THR A 16 -6.69 9.97 -3.89
CA THR A 16 -8.08 10.28 -4.20
C THR A 16 -8.20 11.61 -4.96
N VAL A 17 -9.27 11.76 -5.75
CA VAL A 17 -9.59 12.97 -6.56
C VAL A 17 -10.00 14.20 -5.71
N SER A 18 -9.69 14.22 -4.41
CA SER A 18 -10.12 15.27 -3.49
C SER A 18 -9.32 16.58 -3.64
N GLY A 19 -8.16 16.54 -4.29
CA GLY A 19 -7.30 17.69 -4.55
C GLY A 19 -6.56 17.62 -5.89
N SER A 20 -5.88 18.70 -6.27
CA SER A 20 -5.18 18.81 -7.57
C SER A 20 -3.73 18.34 -7.52
N HIS A 21 -3.24 17.90 -6.36
CA HIS A 21 -1.83 17.58 -6.13
C HIS A 21 -1.62 16.16 -5.57
N GLY A 22 -2.59 15.25 -5.72
CA GLY A 22 -2.58 13.91 -5.11
C GLY A 22 -1.29 13.13 -5.40
N GLY A 23 -0.82 13.15 -6.66
CA GLY A 23 0.44 12.50 -7.03
C GLY A 23 1.68 13.15 -6.38
N ALA A 24 1.73 14.49 -6.29
CA ALA A 24 2.83 15.19 -5.63
C ALA A 24 2.83 14.94 -4.11
N TYR A 25 1.64 14.87 -3.51
CA TYR A 25 1.43 14.54 -2.10
C TYR A 25 1.90 13.12 -1.77
N ALA A 26 1.44 12.12 -2.54
CA ALA A 26 1.84 10.73 -2.40
C ALA A 26 3.36 10.58 -2.51
N ASN A 27 3.96 11.17 -3.55
CA ASN A 27 5.40 11.09 -3.79
C ASN A 27 6.22 11.77 -2.67
N HIS A 28 5.80 12.95 -2.21
CA HIS A 28 6.47 13.65 -1.12
C HIS A 28 6.49 12.80 0.16
N TRP A 29 5.34 12.23 0.53
CA TRP A 29 5.24 11.40 1.72
C TRP A 29 6.08 10.12 1.60
N VAL A 30 5.96 9.39 0.48
CA VAL A 30 6.71 8.15 0.22
C VAL A 30 8.21 8.39 0.26
N ALA A 31 8.71 9.44 -0.41
CA ALA A 31 10.13 9.78 -0.43
C ALA A 31 10.66 10.01 0.99
N LYS A 32 9.88 10.69 1.83
CA LYS A 32 10.27 10.96 3.22
C LYS A 32 10.22 9.71 4.10
N VAL A 33 9.18 8.89 3.97
CA VAL A 33 9.09 7.60 4.67
C VAL A 33 10.29 6.71 4.34
N ILE A 34 10.62 6.58 3.05
CA ILE A 34 11.77 5.80 2.60
C ILE A 34 13.09 6.36 3.16
N THR A 35 13.26 7.68 3.13
CA THR A 35 14.48 8.35 3.66
C THR A 35 14.68 8.04 5.15
N ILE A 36 13.61 8.10 5.95
CA ILE A 36 13.71 7.80 7.39
C ILE A 36 13.86 6.29 7.62
N ALA A 37 13.11 5.46 6.90
CA ALA A 37 13.16 4.00 7.02
C ALA A 37 14.55 3.43 6.71
N HIS A 38 15.29 4.06 5.80
CA HIS A 38 16.67 3.71 5.50
C HIS A 38 17.59 3.82 6.73
N GLN A 39 17.30 4.76 7.64
CA GLN A 39 18.10 5.02 8.84
C GLN A 39 17.68 4.14 10.03
N LEU A 40 16.60 3.37 9.91
CA LEU A 40 16.13 2.50 11.00
C LEU A 40 16.97 1.22 11.05
N ASP A 41 17.39 0.82 12.24
CA ASP A 41 18.08 -0.46 12.47
C ASP A 41 17.13 -1.65 12.29
N SER A 42 15.86 -1.47 12.62
CA SER A 42 14.81 -2.47 12.52
C SER A 42 13.58 -1.92 11.79
N LEU A 43 12.87 -2.79 11.07
CA LEU A 43 11.56 -2.48 10.48
C LEU A 43 10.42 -2.97 11.38
N ALA A 44 10.63 -3.00 12.70
CA ALA A 44 9.57 -3.31 13.63
C ALA A 44 8.42 -2.30 13.49
N PRO A 45 7.14 -2.73 13.62
CA PRO A 45 6.01 -1.87 13.32
C PRO A 45 6.00 -0.53 14.06
N ASN A 46 6.38 -0.51 15.34
CA ASN A 46 6.38 0.71 16.13
C ASN A 46 7.38 1.75 15.60
N ASP A 47 8.59 1.32 15.26
CA ASP A 47 9.64 2.20 14.73
C ASP A 47 9.26 2.71 13.33
N PHE A 48 8.71 1.82 12.50
CA PHE A 48 8.27 2.18 11.16
C PHE A 48 7.07 3.14 11.19
N ILE A 49 6.08 2.92 12.06
CA ILE A 49 4.95 3.85 12.25
C ILE A 49 5.44 5.20 12.79
N ALA A 50 6.44 5.22 13.67
CA ALA A 50 7.05 6.47 14.14
C ALA A 50 7.71 7.24 12.98
N ALA A 51 8.41 6.53 12.08
CA ALA A 51 8.96 7.12 10.86
C ALA A 51 7.86 7.67 9.93
N MET A 52 6.77 6.93 9.72
CA MET A 52 5.61 7.39 8.94
C MET A 52 4.95 8.63 9.53
N ARG A 53 4.84 8.69 10.86
CA ARG A 53 4.29 9.84 11.57
C ARG A 53 5.22 11.06 11.46
N LEU A 54 6.54 10.86 11.48
CA LEU A 54 7.50 11.95 11.27
C LEU A 54 7.42 12.48 9.83
N ALA A 55 7.36 11.59 8.84
CA ALA A 55 7.15 11.96 7.44
C ALA A 55 5.83 12.72 7.24
N HIS A 56 4.76 12.29 7.92
CA HIS A 56 3.45 12.95 7.87
C HIS A 56 3.48 14.39 8.40
N LYS A 57 4.22 14.67 9.48
CA LYS A 57 4.31 16.03 10.06
C LYS A 57 4.85 17.05 9.06
N GLU A 58 5.72 16.64 8.15
CA GLU A 58 6.29 17.54 7.13
C GLU A 58 5.29 17.85 5.98
N LEU A 59 4.20 17.09 5.86
CA LEU A 59 3.12 17.37 4.93
C LEU A 59 2.22 18.53 5.38
N HIS A 60 2.31 18.93 6.66
CA HIS A 60 1.49 19.98 7.27
C HIS A 60 1.99 21.40 6.94
N ASN A 61 2.31 21.66 5.67
CA ASN A 61 2.76 22.97 5.18
C ASN A 61 1.68 23.76 4.43
N GLY A 62 0.42 23.33 4.51
CA GLY A 62 -0.74 24.01 3.89
C GLY A 62 -0.92 23.78 2.39
N VAL A 63 0.04 23.14 1.71
CA VAL A 63 -0.05 22.83 0.26
C VAL A 63 -1.03 21.69 -0.03
N TYR A 64 -1.08 20.68 0.83
CA TYR A 64 -1.78 19.42 0.57
C TYR A 64 -3.07 19.24 1.39
N VAL A 65 -3.72 20.34 1.77
CA VAL A 65 -4.85 20.30 2.72
C VAL A 65 -5.98 19.40 2.23
N LEU A 66 -6.28 19.39 0.93
CA LEU A 66 -7.39 18.59 0.41
C LEU A 66 -6.98 17.18 -0.05
N GLU A 67 -5.69 16.87 -0.01
CA GLU A 67 -5.17 15.62 -0.55
C GLU A 67 -5.43 14.47 0.43
N THR A 68 -6.02 13.40 -0.10
CA THR A 68 -6.15 12.14 0.64
C THR A 68 -5.69 10.97 -0.20
N ALA A 69 -5.25 9.90 0.45
CA ALA A 69 -4.76 8.71 -0.24
C ALA A 69 -4.98 7.44 0.60
N ALA A 70 -5.15 6.31 -0.08
CA ALA A 70 -4.92 4.99 0.47
C ALA A 70 -3.46 4.58 0.27
N TYR A 71 -2.95 3.67 1.09
CA TYR A 71 -1.63 3.09 0.90
C TYR A 71 -1.51 1.70 1.50
N ALA A 72 -0.57 0.94 0.97
CA ALA A 72 -0.11 -0.31 1.57
C ALA A 72 1.42 -0.37 1.53
N VAL A 73 2.00 -0.91 2.60
CA VAL A 73 3.43 -1.06 2.78
C VAL A 73 3.73 -2.53 3.05
N LEU A 74 4.76 -3.04 2.38
CA LEU A 74 5.41 -4.29 2.73
C LEU A 74 6.81 -3.98 3.27
N ALA A 75 7.04 -4.34 4.54
CA ALA A 75 8.32 -4.18 5.22
C ALA A 75 8.92 -5.55 5.53
N LEU A 76 10.03 -5.89 4.88
CA LEU A 76 10.73 -7.15 5.03
C LEU A 76 12.11 -6.91 5.66
N ASN A 77 12.43 -7.67 6.71
CA ASN A 77 13.77 -7.75 7.27
C ASN A 77 14.27 -9.19 7.14
N ARG A 78 15.24 -9.38 6.24
CA ARG A 78 15.81 -10.67 5.86
C ARG A 78 16.68 -11.26 6.97
N ALA A 79 17.47 -10.42 7.64
CA ALA A 79 18.33 -10.87 8.72
C ALA A 79 17.51 -11.42 9.91
N ALA A 80 16.34 -10.83 10.16
CA ALA A 80 15.43 -11.25 11.22
C ALA A 80 14.31 -12.20 10.76
N CYS A 81 14.26 -12.57 9.47
CA CYS A 81 13.16 -13.32 8.85
C CYS A 81 11.76 -12.79 9.27
N SER A 82 11.57 -11.48 9.21
CA SER A 82 10.32 -10.84 9.62
C SER A 82 9.70 -10.04 8.48
N ALA A 83 8.39 -10.17 8.34
CA ALA A 83 7.59 -9.50 7.32
C ALA A 83 6.37 -8.86 7.97
N TRP A 84 6.13 -7.60 7.62
CA TRP A 84 4.99 -6.83 8.10
C TRP A 84 4.30 -6.16 6.92
N ALA A 85 2.96 -6.22 6.92
CA ALA A 85 2.16 -5.33 6.11
C ALA A 85 1.63 -4.19 6.99
N ILE A 86 1.63 -2.98 6.44
CA ILE A 86 1.08 -1.80 7.09
C ILE A 86 0.19 -1.09 6.07
N ASN A 87 -1.10 -0.94 6.34
CA ASN A 87 -2.01 -0.34 5.36
C ASN A 87 -3.05 0.60 5.97
N CYS A 88 -3.53 1.49 5.12
CA CYS A 88 -4.55 2.49 5.43
C CYS A 88 -5.37 2.72 4.16
N GLY A 89 -6.70 2.61 4.26
CA GLY A 89 -7.58 2.60 3.08
C GLY A 89 -7.74 1.20 2.48
N ASP A 90 -7.87 1.15 1.17
CA ASP A 90 -8.21 -0.02 0.35
C ASP A 90 -7.07 -0.56 -0.51
N CYS A 91 -5.89 0.07 -0.51
CA CYS A 91 -4.66 -0.58 -0.96
C CYS A 91 -4.37 -1.84 -0.12
N ARG A 92 -3.89 -2.92 -0.77
CA ARG A 92 -3.66 -4.21 -0.10
C ARG A 92 -2.27 -4.78 -0.31
N VAL A 93 -1.82 -5.55 0.69
CA VAL A 93 -0.71 -6.50 0.57
C VAL A 93 -1.28 -7.91 0.52
N GLY A 94 -0.74 -8.74 -0.36
CA GLY A 94 -1.10 -10.13 -0.49
C GLY A 94 0.03 -10.95 -1.10
N GLN A 95 -0.33 -12.13 -1.59
CA GLN A 95 0.51 -12.97 -2.42
C GLN A 95 -0.28 -13.48 -3.62
N ILE A 96 0.42 -13.68 -4.73
CA ILE A 96 -0.17 -14.32 -5.90
C ILE A 96 -0.01 -15.83 -5.76
N THR A 97 -1.11 -16.57 -5.85
CA THR A 97 -1.10 -18.03 -5.83
C THR A 97 -0.60 -18.60 -7.18
N ALA A 98 -0.33 -19.90 -7.23
CA ALA A 98 -0.02 -20.59 -8.49
C ALA A 98 -1.13 -20.49 -9.55
N THR A 99 -2.36 -20.15 -9.15
CA THR A 99 -3.52 -19.93 -10.03
C THR A 99 -3.69 -18.47 -10.46
N ASN A 100 -2.72 -17.60 -10.17
CA ASN A 100 -2.82 -16.14 -10.34
C ASN A 100 -3.96 -15.48 -9.55
N GLU A 101 -4.44 -16.12 -8.48
CA GLU A 101 -5.42 -15.54 -7.57
C GLU A 101 -4.69 -14.76 -6.47
N GLY A 102 -5.18 -13.57 -6.15
CA GLY A 102 -4.65 -12.77 -5.06
C GLY A 102 -5.11 -13.30 -3.71
N ARG A 103 -4.20 -13.94 -2.96
CA ARG A 103 -4.39 -14.18 -1.52
C ARG A 103 -4.05 -12.91 -0.76
N TRP A 104 -5.05 -12.10 -0.48
CA TRP A 104 -4.87 -10.85 0.24
C TRP A 104 -4.77 -11.04 1.74
N LEU A 105 -3.78 -10.40 2.36
CA LEU A 105 -3.41 -10.62 3.77
C LEU A 105 -3.76 -9.43 4.66
N THR A 106 -3.88 -8.24 4.08
CA THR A 106 -4.34 -7.05 4.82
C THR A 106 -5.85 -6.86 4.69
N PRO A 107 -6.50 -6.26 5.70
CA PRO A 107 -7.91 -5.86 5.59
C PRO A 107 -8.06 -4.66 4.66
N VAL A 108 -9.31 -4.28 4.44
CA VAL A 108 -9.75 -3.15 3.61
C VAL A 108 -10.50 -2.18 4.53
N HIS A 109 -10.25 -0.88 4.39
CA HIS A 109 -10.85 0.14 5.25
C HIS A 109 -11.85 1.01 4.49
N THR A 110 -13.00 0.45 4.16
CA THR A 110 -14.10 1.15 3.46
C THR A 110 -15.37 1.14 4.30
N ALA A 111 -16.35 1.96 3.92
CA ALA A 111 -17.66 1.96 4.58
C ALA A 111 -18.48 0.71 4.21
N ALA A 112 -18.16 0.02 3.11
CA ALA A 112 -18.83 -1.21 2.72
C ALA A 112 -18.61 -2.34 3.74
N ASN A 113 -17.44 -2.41 4.39
CA ASN A 113 -17.09 -3.42 5.39
C ASN A 113 -16.79 -2.80 6.77
N ALA A 114 -17.58 -1.78 7.15
CA ALA A 114 -17.30 -0.96 8.32
C ALA A 114 -17.38 -1.71 9.67
N LEU A 115 -17.98 -2.90 9.71
CA LEU A 115 -18.07 -3.73 10.92
C LEU A 115 -16.91 -4.73 11.04
N GLY A 116 -15.93 -4.66 10.14
CA GLY A 116 -14.75 -5.53 10.14
C GLY A 116 -14.98 -6.84 9.40
N GLU A 117 -15.99 -6.90 8.53
CA GLU A 117 -16.22 -8.05 7.66
C GLU A 117 -15.06 -8.26 6.68
N CYS A 118 -14.82 -9.53 6.32
CA CYS A 118 -13.99 -9.84 5.17
C CYS A 118 -14.58 -9.19 3.91
N PHE A 119 -13.78 -8.38 3.23
CA PHE A 119 -14.21 -7.75 2.00
C PHE A 119 -14.48 -8.80 0.92
N SER A 120 -15.60 -8.67 0.23
CA SER A 120 -16.14 -9.67 -0.69
C SER A 120 -16.75 -9.00 -1.92
N ARG A 121 -17.25 -9.80 -2.86
CA ARG A 121 -17.87 -9.28 -4.09
C ARG A 121 -19.14 -8.48 -3.80
N GLU A 122 -19.88 -8.80 -2.75
CA GLU A 122 -21.06 -8.04 -2.32
C GLU A 122 -20.68 -6.61 -1.90
N HIS A 123 -19.56 -6.46 -1.17
CA HIS A 123 -19.02 -5.16 -0.78
C HIS A 123 -18.48 -4.40 -2.01
N ALA A 124 -17.86 -5.10 -2.95
CA ALA A 124 -17.27 -4.55 -4.16
C ALA A 124 -18.28 -3.88 -5.11
N VAL A 125 -19.58 -4.15 -4.98
CA VAL A 125 -20.62 -3.51 -5.83
C VAL A 125 -21.42 -2.44 -5.09
N MET A 126 -21.08 -2.14 -3.83
CA MET A 126 -21.71 -1.08 -3.06
C MET A 126 -21.04 0.27 -3.35
N ASP A 127 -21.84 1.35 -3.45
CA ASP A 127 -21.30 2.72 -3.52
C ASP A 127 -20.42 3.06 -2.30
N ALA A 128 -20.73 2.45 -1.15
CA ALA A 128 -19.97 2.59 0.09
C ALA A 128 -18.52 2.09 -0.01
N ARG A 129 -18.16 1.32 -1.06
CA ARG A 129 -16.77 0.87 -1.30
C ARG A 129 -15.82 2.05 -1.49
N HIS A 130 -16.29 3.13 -2.10
CA HIS A 130 -15.48 4.33 -2.40
C HIS A 130 -15.31 5.27 -1.20
N ILE A 131 -15.85 4.92 -0.02
CA ILE A 131 -15.77 5.75 1.18
C ILE A 131 -14.75 5.14 2.14
N LEU A 132 -13.54 5.69 2.16
CA LEU A 132 -12.47 5.23 3.06
C LEU A 132 -12.76 5.59 4.53
N THR A 133 -12.69 4.60 5.41
CA THR A 133 -12.83 4.76 6.87
C THR A 133 -11.50 5.09 7.56
N ARG A 134 -10.37 4.76 6.91
CA ARG A 134 -9.01 5.18 7.27
C ARG A 134 -8.30 5.64 6.00
N ARG A 135 -7.56 6.75 6.07
CA ARG A 135 -6.81 7.30 4.93
C ARG A 135 -5.64 8.15 5.36
N LEU A 136 -4.64 8.28 4.50
CA LEU A 136 -3.61 9.29 4.61
C LEU A 136 -4.20 10.65 4.25
N ARG A 137 -4.08 11.65 5.12
CA ARG A 137 -4.52 13.03 4.87
C ARG A 137 -3.70 14.03 5.66
N ALA A 138 -3.46 15.22 5.14
CA ALA A 138 -2.53 16.18 5.73
C ALA A 138 -2.91 16.60 7.16
N GLN A 139 -4.20 16.69 7.49
CA GLN A 139 -4.67 17.22 8.77
C GLN A 139 -4.53 16.25 9.94
N ARG A 140 -4.56 14.94 9.68
CA ARG A 140 -4.59 13.93 10.73
C ARG A 140 -3.86 12.67 10.31
N PHE A 141 -2.97 12.23 11.18
CA PHE A 141 -2.35 10.91 11.07
C PHE A 141 -3.31 9.86 11.64
N ASP A 142 -4.00 9.14 10.76
CA ASP A 142 -4.74 7.94 11.14
C ASP A 142 -3.74 6.80 11.39
N ILE A 143 -3.88 6.08 12.50
CA ILE A 143 -3.00 4.95 12.83
C ILE A 143 -3.28 3.83 11.82
N PRO A 144 -2.27 3.33 11.08
CA PRO A 144 -2.48 2.25 10.12
C PRO A 144 -2.75 0.92 10.82
N GLU A 145 -3.37 0.01 10.08
CA GLU A 145 -3.41 -1.40 10.45
C GLU A 145 -2.00 -2.01 10.29
N VAL A 146 -1.65 -2.94 11.17
CA VAL A 146 -0.41 -3.72 11.10
C VAL A 146 -0.76 -5.19 11.06
N THR A 147 -0.25 -5.90 10.07
CA THR A 147 -0.42 -7.34 9.92
C THR A 147 0.94 -8.02 9.90
N TRP A 148 1.13 -9.00 10.79
CA TRP A 148 2.27 -9.90 10.69
C TRP A 148 2.10 -10.85 9.51
N LEU A 149 3.14 -11.03 8.71
CA LEU A 149 3.12 -11.92 7.56
C LEU A 149 4.10 -13.07 7.82
N ASP A 150 3.70 -14.30 7.46
CA ASP A 150 4.60 -15.43 7.54
C ASP A 150 5.70 -15.28 6.49
N TRP A 151 6.95 -15.19 6.96
CA TRP A 151 8.12 -15.09 6.10
C TRP A 151 8.28 -16.30 5.18
N ASN A 152 7.81 -17.47 5.61
CA ASN A 152 7.99 -18.73 4.90
C ASN A 152 6.89 -19.00 3.87
N ASP A 153 5.90 -18.12 3.74
CA ASP A 153 4.89 -18.26 2.70
C ASP A 153 5.53 -18.16 1.31
N ALA A 154 5.40 -19.23 0.51
CA ALA A 154 6.20 -19.47 -0.69
C ALA A 154 5.75 -18.71 -1.96
N GLY A 155 4.94 -17.66 -1.83
CA GLY A 155 4.41 -16.88 -2.96
C GLY A 155 5.15 -15.55 -3.16
N PRO A 156 5.19 -15.00 -4.40
CA PRO A 156 5.60 -13.63 -4.61
C PRO A 156 4.65 -12.68 -3.85
N TRP A 157 5.22 -11.73 -3.14
CA TRP A 157 4.43 -10.69 -2.48
C TRP A 157 3.85 -9.75 -3.51
N VAL A 158 2.63 -9.28 -3.27
CA VAL A 158 1.97 -8.30 -4.13
C VAL A 158 1.41 -7.15 -3.32
N LEU A 159 1.57 -5.94 -3.84
CA LEU A 159 0.91 -4.72 -3.38
C LEU A 159 0.03 -4.20 -4.51
N ALA A 160 -1.21 -3.81 -4.22
CA ALA A 160 -2.15 -3.38 -5.26
C ALA A 160 -3.10 -2.26 -4.79
N THR A 161 -3.48 -1.40 -5.72
CA THR A 161 -4.60 -0.45 -5.60
C THR A 161 -5.93 -1.16 -5.87
N ASP A 162 -7.04 -0.54 -5.47
CA ASP A 162 -8.36 -1.14 -5.54
C ASP A 162 -8.82 -1.40 -6.99
N GLY A 163 -8.42 -0.56 -7.95
CA GLY A 163 -8.62 -0.83 -9.38
C GLY A 163 -8.04 -2.17 -9.82
N TYR A 164 -6.88 -2.58 -9.30
CA TYR A 164 -6.30 -3.87 -9.64
C TYR A 164 -6.98 -5.04 -8.88
N TRP A 165 -7.10 -4.97 -7.56
CA TRP A 165 -7.56 -6.14 -6.80
C TRP A 165 -9.08 -6.27 -6.70
N ILE A 166 -9.83 -5.16 -6.69
CA ILE A 166 -11.29 -5.18 -6.74
C ILE A 166 -11.74 -5.33 -8.19
N ASP A 167 -11.43 -4.35 -9.02
CA ASP A 167 -12.08 -4.25 -10.32
C ASP A 167 -11.53 -5.28 -11.31
N HIS A 168 -10.20 -5.39 -11.44
CA HIS A 168 -9.61 -6.41 -12.32
C HIS A 168 -9.77 -7.83 -11.76
N LEU A 169 -9.25 -8.12 -10.57
CA LEU A 169 -9.22 -9.50 -10.06
C LEU A 169 -10.54 -9.97 -9.46
N LEU A 170 -11.19 -9.19 -8.59
CA LEU A 170 -12.40 -9.65 -7.89
C LEU A 170 -13.66 -9.53 -8.75
N LEU A 171 -13.76 -8.52 -9.63
CA LEU A 171 -14.90 -8.29 -10.52
C LEU A 171 -14.67 -8.77 -11.95
N ASN A 172 -13.48 -9.27 -12.28
CA ASN A 172 -13.10 -9.77 -13.61
C ASN A 172 -13.24 -8.73 -14.73
N ARG A 173 -12.94 -7.46 -14.45
CA ARG A 173 -12.86 -6.40 -15.48
C ARG A 173 -11.50 -6.46 -16.19
N GLN A 174 -11.45 -6.08 -17.46
CA GLN A 174 -10.16 -5.99 -18.16
C GLN A 174 -9.43 -4.72 -17.71
N LEU A 175 -8.10 -4.80 -17.54
CA LEU A 175 -7.29 -3.66 -17.11
C LEU A 175 -7.44 -2.46 -18.06
N ASP A 176 -7.53 -2.73 -19.36
CA ASP A 176 -7.65 -1.68 -20.40
C ASP A 176 -9.01 -0.96 -20.36
N ASP A 177 -10.00 -1.49 -19.64
CA ASP A 177 -11.36 -0.95 -19.52
C ASP A 177 -11.58 -0.20 -18.19
N LEU A 178 -10.56 -0.06 -17.35
CA LEU A 178 -10.70 0.57 -16.04
C LEU A 178 -10.63 2.10 -16.13
N GLU A 179 -11.58 2.75 -15.46
CA GLU A 179 -11.61 4.21 -15.32
C GLU A 179 -10.69 4.71 -14.19
N ASP A 180 -10.39 3.84 -13.22
CA ASP A 180 -9.60 4.13 -12.03
C ASP A 180 -8.23 3.44 -12.08
N ASP A 181 -7.28 3.93 -11.29
CA ASP A 181 -5.90 3.44 -11.28
C ASP A 181 -5.82 1.97 -10.85
N ALA A 182 -5.24 1.15 -11.73
CA ALA A 182 -5.09 -0.28 -11.54
C ALA A 182 -3.62 -0.71 -11.41
N SER A 183 -2.97 -0.20 -10.37
CA SER A 183 -1.56 -0.44 -10.10
C SER A 183 -1.30 -1.68 -9.26
N VAL A 184 -0.25 -2.43 -9.65
CA VAL A 184 0.25 -3.59 -8.93
C VAL A 184 1.78 -3.63 -8.93
N LEU A 185 2.35 -3.99 -7.77
CA LEU A 185 3.77 -4.28 -7.59
C LEU A 185 3.92 -5.70 -7.07
N SER A 186 4.66 -6.53 -7.80
CA SER A 186 4.99 -7.89 -7.39
C SER A 186 6.48 -8.03 -7.08
N LEU A 187 6.77 -8.76 -6.00
CA LEU A 187 8.08 -8.95 -5.43
C LEU A 187 8.29 -10.46 -5.21
N GLY A 188 8.95 -11.12 -6.17
CA GLY A 188 9.29 -12.53 -6.05
C GLY A 188 10.46 -12.74 -5.10
N LEU A 189 10.46 -13.81 -4.29
CA LEU A 189 11.62 -14.20 -3.48
C LEU A 189 12.43 -15.31 -4.18
N PRO A 190 13.77 -15.22 -4.27
CA PRO A 190 14.60 -14.07 -3.90
C PRO A 190 14.24 -12.85 -4.76
N LEU A 191 14.40 -11.60 -4.23
CA LEU A 191 14.05 -10.32 -4.90
C LEU A 191 14.88 -10.00 -6.17
N THR A 192 15.19 -11.01 -6.95
CA THR A 192 15.75 -10.92 -8.29
C THR A 192 14.68 -10.57 -9.32
N HIS A 193 13.39 -10.66 -8.97
CA HIS A 193 12.26 -10.36 -9.85
C HIS A 193 11.32 -9.35 -9.19
N ILE A 194 11.42 -8.10 -9.63
CA ILE A 194 10.50 -7.02 -9.27
C ILE A 194 9.75 -6.64 -10.54
N THR A 195 8.43 -6.84 -10.55
CA THR A 195 7.57 -6.46 -11.67
C THR A 195 6.57 -5.41 -11.22
N GLN A 196 6.40 -4.39 -12.03
CA GLN A 196 5.50 -3.27 -11.78
C GLN A 196 4.60 -3.10 -13.00
N HIS A 197 3.29 -3.03 -12.76
CA HIS A 197 2.31 -2.61 -13.75
C HIS A 197 1.55 -1.44 -13.14
N THR A 198 1.61 -0.27 -13.78
CA THR A 198 1.00 0.96 -13.30
C THR A 198 0.62 1.81 -14.50
N ASP A 199 -0.50 2.50 -14.42
CA ASP A 199 -0.94 3.51 -15.39
C ASP A 199 -0.57 4.94 -14.95
N CYS A 200 -0.05 5.13 -13.72
CA CYS A 200 0.34 6.42 -13.16
C CYS A 200 1.62 6.36 -12.29
N SER A 201 2.06 7.49 -11.73
CA SER A 201 3.31 7.60 -10.96
C SER A 201 3.12 7.22 -9.48
N ASN A 202 2.84 5.96 -9.20
CA ASN A 202 2.59 5.45 -7.84
C ASN A 202 3.81 4.88 -7.11
N PHE A 203 4.94 4.79 -7.82
CA PHE A 203 6.11 4.07 -7.34
C PHE A 203 7.36 4.95 -7.43
N LEU A 204 8.00 5.16 -6.29
CA LEU A 204 9.33 5.74 -6.19
C LEU A 204 10.33 4.65 -5.87
N THR A 205 11.13 4.20 -6.83
CA THR A 205 12.13 3.14 -6.59
C THR A 205 13.51 3.74 -6.37
N THR A 206 14.12 3.47 -5.22
CA THR A 206 15.52 3.79 -4.91
C THR A 206 16.29 2.50 -4.68
N PHE A 207 17.26 2.21 -5.54
CA PHE A 207 18.25 1.16 -5.34
C PHE A 207 19.52 1.80 -4.75
N VAL A 208 20.09 1.18 -3.71
CA VAL A 208 21.37 1.58 -3.11
C VAL A 208 22.32 0.38 -3.14
#